data_AF-A0A919XRS9-F1
#
_entry.id   AF-A0A919XRS9-F1
#
_cell.length_a   1.000
_cell.length_b   1.000
_cell.length_c   1.000
_cell.angle_alpha   90.00
_cell.angle_beta   90.00
_cell.angle_gamma   90.00
#
_symmetry.space_group_name_H-M   'P 1'
#
loop_
_entity.id
_entity.type
_entity.pdbx_description
1 polymer ?
#
loop_
_entity_poly.entity_id
_entity_poly.type
_entity_poly.pdbx_seq_one_letter_code
_entity_poly.pdbx_strand_id
1 'polypeptide(L)'
;MQFSKHDLTTTEMLILNSEMNKREKSLALAYLMLLAGHLGVHRFYLKRIASGVIQLVLFLLAFVFYLAFGISAGLESEASPETFYSLLFLVPLLLAGLGLTIWVIVDACMLPGMVRSWNQQLEQSLVAQIVSHRTGTDNNF
;
A
#
# COMPACT_ATOMS: atom_id res chain seq x y z
N MET A 1 -20.83 -21.46 2.64
CA MET A 1 -20.72 -22.11 1.32
C MET A 1 -19.64 -21.37 0.55
N GLN A 2 -18.55 -22.04 0.14
CA GLN A 2 -17.52 -21.42 -0.70
C GLN A 2 -17.85 -21.80 -2.15
N PHE A 3 -18.41 -20.86 -2.90
CA PHE A 3 -18.75 -21.08 -4.31
C PHE A 3 -17.48 -21.07 -5.16
N SER A 4 -17.40 -22.00 -6.11
CA SER A 4 -16.25 -22.16 -6.99
C SER A 4 -16.54 -21.57 -8.37
N LYS A 5 -15.51 -21.10 -9.07
CA LYS A 5 -15.62 -20.66 -10.47
C LYS A 5 -16.13 -21.76 -11.41
N HIS A 6 -15.99 -23.02 -11.00
CA HIS A 6 -16.47 -24.18 -11.75
C HIS A 6 -17.99 -24.34 -11.69
N ASP A 7 -18.67 -23.66 -10.76
CA ASP A 7 -20.13 -23.70 -10.59
C ASP A 7 -20.85 -22.66 -11.48
N LEU A 8 -20.08 -21.92 -12.29
CA LEU A 8 -20.57 -20.86 -13.17
C LEU A 8 -20.78 -21.40 -14.59
N THR A 9 -21.91 -21.02 -15.17
CA THR A 9 -22.18 -21.20 -16.61
C THR A 9 -21.22 -20.36 -17.46
N THR A 10 -21.17 -20.63 -18.76
CA THR A 10 -20.31 -19.90 -19.71
C THR A 10 -20.61 -18.40 -19.73
N THR A 11 -21.88 -18.02 -19.70
CA THR A 11 -22.31 -16.61 -19.65
C THR A 11 -21.90 -15.95 -18.34
N GLU A 12 -22.10 -16.63 -17.21
CA GLU A 12 -21.69 -16.14 -15.89
C GLU A 12 -20.16 -15.97 -15.78
N MET A 13 -19.39 -16.88 -16.37
CA MET A 13 -17.93 -16.80 -16.43
C MET A 13 -17.46 -15.62 -17.30
N LEU A 14 -18.17 -15.33 -18.40
CA LEU A 14 -17.89 -14.15 -19.23
C LEU A 14 -18.15 -12.85 -18.45
N ILE A 15 -19.24 -12.79 -17.68
CA ILE A 15 -19.53 -11.65 -16.80
C ILE A 15 -18.45 -11.51 -15.72
N LEU A 16 -18.08 -12.62 -15.05
CA LEU A 16 -17.01 -12.63 -14.04
C LEU A 16 -15.69 -12.09 -14.59
N ASN A 17 -15.24 -12.60 -15.74
CA ASN A 17 -13.99 -12.15 -16.38
C ASN A 17 -14.04 -10.66 -16.76
N SER A 18 -15.18 -10.19 -17.28
CA SER A 18 -15.38 -8.77 -17.59
C SER A 18 -15.28 -7.89 -16.34
N GLU A 19 -15.86 -8.32 -15.22
CA GLU A 19 -15.81 -7.60 -13.95
C GLU A 19 -14.43 -7.66 -13.28
N MET A 20 -13.76 -8.81 -13.35
CA MET A 20 -12.37 -8.95 -12.88
C MET A 20 -11.43 -8.03 -13.65
N ASN A 21 -11.48 -8.05 -14.99
CA ASN A 21 -10.61 -7.23 -15.83
C ASN A 21 -10.79 -5.71 -15.58
N LYS A 22 -11.98 -5.28 -15.15
CA LYS A 22 -12.25 -3.88 -14.81
C LYS A 22 -11.77 -3.48 -13.41
N ARG A 23 -11.81 -4.39 -12.44
CA ARG A 23 -11.64 -4.05 -11.01
C ARG A 23 -10.38 -4.61 -10.38
N GLU A 24 -9.69 -5.53 -11.06
CA GLU A 24 -8.44 -6.09 -10.59
C GLU A 24 -7.37 -5.03 -10.39
N LYS A 25 -6.47 -5.30 -9.45
CA LYS A 25 -5.32 -4.43 -9.19
C LYS A 25 -4.14 -4.95 -10.00
N SER A 26 -3.49 -4.04 -10.73
CA SER A 26 -2.31 -4.36 -11.53
C SER A 26 -1.08 -4.39 -10.64
N LEU A 27 -0.31 -5.47 -10.74
CA LEU A 27 0.98 -5.62 -10.08
C LEU A 27 1.98 -4.57 -10.57
N ALA A 28 2.00 -4.31 -11.88
CA ALA A 28 2.89 -3.33 -12.48
C ALA A 28 2.62 -1.91 -11.96
N LEU A 29 1.34 -1.53 -11.83
CA LEU A 29 0.97 -0.24 -11.27
C LEU A 29 1.33 -0.13 -9.79
N ALA A 30 1.16 -1.23 -9.03
CA ALA A 30 1.58 -1.28 -7.63
C ALA A 30 3.11 -1.09 -7.47
N TYR A 31 3.92 -1.66 -8.36
CA TYR A 31 5.36 -1.40 -8.43
C TYR A 31 5.70 0.02 -8.88
N LEU A 32 4.95 0.60 -9.82
CA LEU A 32 5.13 2.01 -10.20
C LEU A 32 4.90 2.92 -8.98
N MET A 33 3.88 2.64 -8.18
CA MET A 33 3.60 3.38 -6.94
C MET A 33 4.65 3.16 -5.86
N LEU A 34 5.35 2.02 -5.88
CA LEU A 34 6.47 1.74 -4.98
C LEU A 34 7.65 2.70 -5.22
N LEU A 35 7.79 3.31 -6.40
CA LEU A 35 8.77 4.39 -6.63
C LEU A 35 8.47 5.62 -5.77
N ALA A 36 7.20 5.91 -5.52
CA ALA A 36 6.74 6.87 -4.50
C ALA A 36 6.62 6.21 -3.11
N GLY A 37 7.35 5.11 -2.88
CA GLY A 37 7.17 4.20 -1.76
C GLY A 37 7.38 4.86 -0.40
N HIS A 38 8.30 5.81 -0.29
CA HIS A 38 8.53 6.54 0.97
C HIS A 38 7.30 7.29 1.47
N LEU A 39 6.41 7.73 0.58
CA LEU A 39 5.12 8.35 0.96
C LEU A 39 4.05 7.33 1.38
N GLY A 40 4.24 6.02 1.11
CA GLY A 40 3.26 4.97 1.42
C GLY A 40 2.12 4.81 0.40
N VAL A 41 2.25 5.40 -0.80
CA VAL A 41 1.17 5.44 -1.83
C VAL A 41 0.73 4.04 -2.28
N HIS A 42 1.67 3.10 -2.42
CA HIS A 42 1.39 1.70 -2.79
C HIS A 42 0.46 1.00 -1.79
N ARG A 43 0.52 1.34 -0.50
CA ARG A 43 -0.38 0.80 0.53
C ARG A 43 -1.79 1.38 0.45
N PHE A 44 -1.93 2.66 0.09
CA PHE A 44 -3.24 3.27 -0.15
C PHE A 44 -3.94 2.65 -1.37
N TYR A 45 -3.20 2.34 -2.43
CA TYR A 45 -3.73 1.66 -3.61
C TYR A 45 -4.34 0.29 -3.30
N LEU A 46 -3.73 -0.44 -2.37
CA LEU A 46 -4.18 -1.74 -1.87
C LEU A 46 -5.20 -1.63 -0.72
N LYS A 47 -5.75 -0.43 -0.49
CA LYS A 47 -6.70 -0.10 0.60
C LYS A 47 -6.20 -0.41 2.02
N ARG A 48 -4.89 -0.53 2.23
CA ARG A 48 -4.27 -0.73 3.56
C ARG A 48 -3.99 0.61 4.25
N ILE A 49 -5.05 1.38 4.49
CA ILE A 49 -4.97 2.78 4.92
C ILE A 49 -4.17 2.96 6.21
N ALA A 50 -4.42 2.14 7.24
CA ALA A 50 -3.74 2.26 8.53
C ALA A 50 -2.21 2.26 8.40
N SER A 51 -1.67 1.27 7.69
CA SER A 51 -0.23 1.16 7.48
C SER A 51 0.34 2.21 6.52
N GLY A 52 -0.44 2.66 5.53
CA GLY A 52 -0.03 3.76 4.66
C GLY A 52 0.05 5.09 5.42
N VAL A 53 -0.88 5.36 6.33
CA VAL A 53 -0.85 6.55 7.19
C VAL A 53 0.37 6.52 8.12
N ILE A 54 0.67 5.37 8.74
CA ILE A 54 1.87 5.24 9.59
C ILE A 54 3.13 5.57 8.78
N GLN A 55 3.24 5.03 7.57
CA GLN A 55 4.38 5.29 6.69
C GLN A 55 4.49 6.76 6.28
N LEU A 56 3.36 7.40 5.96
CA LEU A 56 3.31 8.84 5.66
C LEU A 56 3.72 9.69 6.86
N VAL A 57 3.24 9.37 8.06
CA VAL A 57 3.61 10.10 9.28
C VAL A 57 5.10 9.95 9.58
N LEU A 58 5.68 8.75 9.46
CA LEU A 58 7.11 8.54 9.62
C LEU A 58 7.92 9.33 8.58
N PHE A 59 7.47 9.37 7.33
CA PHE A 59 8.11 10.17 6.29
C PHE A 59 8.07 11.66 6.59
N LEU A 60 6.91 12.19 6.98
CA LEU A 60 6.77 13.61 7.36
C LEU A 60 7.63 13.94 8.58
N LEU A 61 7.67 13.06 9.57
CA LEU A 61 8.52 13.24 10.74
C LEU A 61 10.00 13.29 10.34
N ALA A 62 10.48 12.31 9.56
CA ALA A 62 11.85 12.29 9.06
C ALA A 62 12.18 13.52 8.21
N PHE A 63 11.22 13.99 7.41
CA PHE A 63 11.37 15.19 6.59
C PHE A 63 11.50 16.46 7.44
N VAL A 64 10.72 16.59 8.53
CA VAL A 64 10.87 17.70 9.48
C VAL A 64 12.23 17.66 10.17
N PHE A 65 12.69 16.48 10.61
CA PHE A 65 14.04 16.32 11.16
C PHE A 65 15.14 16.69 10.17
N TYR A 66 14.97 16.33 8.89
CA TYR A 66 15.89 16.70 7.82
C TYR A 66 15.95 18.22 7.60
N LEU A 67 14.80 18.90 7.55
CA LEU A 67 14.75 20.35 7.44
C LEU A 67 15.37 21.04 8.66
N ALA A 68 15.05 20.57 9.87
CA ALA A 68 15.61 21.10 11.11
C ALA A 68 17.14 20.96 11.14
N PHE A 69 17.66 19.80 10.72
CA PHE A 69 19.10 19.57 10.58
C PHE A 69 19.73 20.53 9.56
N GLY A 70 19.13 20.68 8.37
CA GLY A 70 19.65 21.57 7.34
C GLY A 70 19.64 23.06 7.72
N ILE A 71 18.59 23.51 8.42
CA ILE A 71 18.51 24.86 8.97
C ILE A 71 19.55 25.06 10.08
N SER A 72 19.67 24.09 11.00
CA SER A 72 20.67 24.15 12.06
C SER A 72 22.07 24.27 11.45
N ALA A 73 22.43 23.37 10.53
CA ALA A 73 23.73 23.38 9.85
C ALA A 73 24.02 24.63 9.01
N GLY A 74 22.99 25.35 8.54
CA GLY A 74 23.12 26.52 7.68
C GLY A 74 23.12 27.87 8.39
N LEU A 75 22.72 27.92 9.67
CA LEU A 75 22.61 29.16 10.46
C LEU A 75 23.80 29.42 11.40
N GLU A 76 24.80 28.53 11.41
CA GLU A 76 25.87 28.55 12.41
C GLU A 76 26.95 29.60 12.05
N SER A 77 26.87 30.73 12.75
CA SER A 77 27.95 31.68 13.00
C SER A 77 28.74 31.20 14.22
N GLU A 78 30.07 31.24 14.13
CA GLU A 78 31.06 30.84 15.15
C GLU A 78 30.66 31.26 16.58
N ALA A 79 30.17 30.33 17.43
CA ALA A 79 30.29 30.31 18.92
C ALA A 79 29.12 29.61 19.66
N SER A 80 28.92 28.29 19.55
CA SER A 80 28.34 27.50 20.67
C SER A 80 28.42 26.00 20.41
N PRO A 81 28.87 25.15 21.37
CA PRO A 81 29.23 23.74 21.15
C PRO A 81 28.33 22.98 20.17
N GLU A 82 28.75 23.01 18.90
CA GLU A 82 27.93 22.83 17.69
C GLU A 82 27.53 21.35 17.43
N THR A 83 28.13 20.43 18.17
CA THR A 83 28.02 18.99 17.92
C THR A 83 26.79 18.34 18.54
N PHE A 84 26.29 18.83 19.68
CA PHE A 84 25.22 18.16 20.41
C PHE A 84 23.85 18.28 19.71
N TYR A 85 23.49 19.47 19.22
CA TYR A 85 22.21 19.70 18.53
C TYR A 85 22.18 19.05 17.15
N SER A 86 23.28 19.12 16.41
CA SER A 86 23.43 18.46 15.12
C SER A 86 23.23 16.93 15.24
N LEU A 87 23.84 16.30 16.26
CA LEU A 87 23.65 14.87 16.56
C LEU A 87 22.21 14.53 16.98
N LEU A 88 21.56 15.40 17.75
CA LEU A 88 20.17 15.23 18.19
C LEU A 88 19.20 15.13 17.00
N PHE A 89 19.42 15.89 15.92
CA PHE A 89 18.57 15.81 14.72
C PHE A 89 19.06 14.74 13.73
N LEU A 90 20.36 14.47 13.67
CA LEU A 90 20.95 13.51 12.73
C LEU A 90 20.69 12.05 13.12
N VAL A 91 20.74 11.70 14.41
CA VAL A 91 20.52 10.30 14.84
C VAL A 91 19.08 9.81 14.53
N PRO A 92 18.01 10.54 14.91
CA PRO A 92 16.65 10.15 14.54
C PRO A 92 16.43 10.15 13.03
N LEU A 93 17.05 11.07 12.29
CA LEU A 93 16.98 11.12 10.83
C LEU A 93 17.56 9.85 10.19
N LEU A 94 18.74 9.40 10.64
CA LEU A 94 19.35 8.17 10.14
C LEU A 94 18.51 6.94 10.50
N LEU A 95 18.02 6.85 11.74
CA LEU A 95 17.18 5.73 12.17
C LEU A 95 15.86 5.68 11.38
N ALA A 96 15.18 6.82 11.22
CA ALA A 96 13.92 6.90 10.47
C ALA A 96 14.14 6.66 8.97
N GLY A 97 15.20 7.22 8.39
CA GLY A 97 15.55 7.03 6.98
C GLY A 97 15.90 5.57 6.66
N LEU A 98 16.77 4.94 7.46
CA LEU A 98 17.10 3.53 7.32
C LEU A 98 15.87 2.64 7.56
N GLY A 99 15.09 2.93 8.60
CA GLY A 99 13.84 2.21 8.89
C GLY A 99 12.85 2.27 7.74
N LEU A 100 12.61 3.45 7.16
CA LEU A 100 11.75 3.63 5.99
C LEU A 100 12.29 2.90 4.76
N THR A 101 13.60 2.92 4.54
CA THR A 101 14.23 2.23 3.41
C THR A 101 14.05 0.71 3.54
N ILE A 102 14.33 0.16 4.72
CA ILE A 102 14.12 -1.26 5.03
C ILE A 102 12.64 -1.62 4.85
N TRP A 103 11.73 -0.77 5.34
CA TRP A 103 10.29 -0.98 5.20
C TRP A 103 9.88 -1.04 3.72
N VAL A 104 10.33 -0.10 2.89
CA VAL A 104 10.02 -0.11 1.44
C VAL A 104 10.57 -1.37 0.75
N ILE A 105 11.74 -1.86 1.15
CA ILE A 105 12.31 -3.13 0.64
C ILE A 105 11.43 -4.32 1.04
N VAL A 106 11.03 -4.40 2.31
CA VAL A 106 10.11 -5.45 2.79
C VAL A 106 8.79 -5.40 2.01
N ASP A 107 8.28 -4.20 1.74
CA ASP A 107 7.08 -4.00 0.95
C ASP A 107 7.26 -4.47 -0.48
N ALA A 108 8.40 -4.24 -1.12
CA ALA A 108 8.70 -4.75 -2.45
C ALA A 108 8.54 -6.27 -2.54
N CYS A 109 8.96 -7.00 -1.49
CA CYS A 109 8.81 -8.45 -1.39
C CYS A 109 7.38 -8.88 -1.07
N MET A 110 6.64 -8.13 -0.24
CA MET A 110 5.27 -8.47 0.15
C MET A 110 4.21 -8.05 -0.88
N LEU A 111 4.53 -7.09 -1.77
CA LEU A 111 3.60 -6.48 -2.73
C LEU A 111 2.94 -7.49 -3.68
N PRO A 112 3.64 -8.48 -4.25
CA PRO A 112 3.01 -9.54 -5.05
C PRO A 112 1.93 -10.30 -4.28
N GLY A 113 2.19 -10.63 -3.01
CA GLY A 113 1.24 -11.34 -2.16
C GLY A 113 0.01 -10.50 -1.84
N MET A 114 0.19 -9.19 -1.60
CA MET A 114 -0.91 -8.27 -1.33
C MET A 114 -1.82 -8.08 -2.55
N VAL A 115 -1.24 -7.91 -3.74
CA VAL A 115 -2.01 -7.78 -4.99
C VAL A 115 -2.78 -9.07 -5.27
N ARG A 116 -2.13 -10.24 -5.14
CA ARG A 116 -2.78 -11.53 -5.38
C ARG A 116 -3.93 -11.78 -4.42
N SER A 117 -3.73 -11.56 -3.12
CA SER A 117 -4.79 -11.74 -2.12
C SER A 117 -5.97 -10.80 -2.35
N TRP A 118 -5.72 -9.55 -2.75
CA TRP A 118 -6.79 -8.61 -3.11
C TRP A 118 -7.60 -9.08 -4.32
N ASN A 119 -6.93 -9.52 -5.39
CA ASN A 119 -7.61 -10.01 -6.60
C ASN A 119 -8.39 -11.31 -6.32
N GLN A 120 -7.87 -12.20 -5.46
CA GLN A 120 -8.59 -13.41 -5.03
C GLN A 120 -9.85 -13.10 -4.22
N GLN A 121 -9.80 -12.13 -3.31
CA GLN A 121 -10.98 -11.68 -2.55
C GLN A 121 -12.03 -11.06 -3.47
N LEU A 122 -11.58 -10.24 -4.44
CA LEU A 122 -12.45 -9.66 -5.46
C LEU A 122 -13.15 -10.75 -6.27
N GLU A 123 -12.41 -11.74 -6.79
CA GLU A 123 -12.96 -12.88 -7.53
C GLU A 123 -14.03 -13.61 -6.71
N GLN A 124 -13.73 -13.97 -5.46
CA GLN A 124 -14.68 -14.65 -4.57
C GLN A 124 -15.95 -13.83 -4.33
N SER A 125 -15.82 -12.51 -4.14
CA SER A 125 -16.96 -11.63 -3.94
C SER A 125 -17.85 -11.50 -5.17
N LEU A 126 -17.27 -11.56 -6.38
CA LEU A 126 -18.00 -11.52 -7.65
C LEU A 126 -18.70 -12.86 -7.91
N VAL A 127 -18.03 -13.99 -7.67
CA VAL A 127 -18.64 -15.33 -7.77
C VAL A 127 -19.83 -15.44 -6.82
N ALA A 128 -19.68 -15.00 -5.56
CA ALA A 128 -20.76 -15.01 -4.59
C ALA A 128 -21.96 -14.15 -5.03
N GLN A 129 -21.70 -12.97 -5.59
CA GLN A 129 -22.76 -12.10 -6.13
C GLN A 129 -23.49 -12.77 -7.30
N ILE A 130 -22.78 -13.35 -8.26
CA ILE A 130 -23.39 -14.03 -9.42
C ILE A 130 -24.27 -15.21 -8.97
N VAL A 131 -23.75 -16.07 -8.10
CA VAL A 131 -24.52 -17.23 -7.59
C VAL A 131 -25.73 -16.78 -6.78
N SER A 132 -25.59 -15.74 -5.94
CA SER A 132 -26.72 -15.21 -5.18
C SER A 132 -27.83 -14.69 -6.09
N HIS A 133 -27.48 -14.00 -7.18
CA HIS A 133 -28.44 -13.51 -8.16
C HIS A 133 -29.17 -14.64 -8.88
N ARG A 134 -28.46 -15.74 -9.22
CA ARG A 134 -29.07 -16.96 -9.79
C ARG A 134 -30.12 -17.56 -8.85
N THR A 135 -29.71 -17.87 -7.62
CA THR A 135 -30.61 -18.49 -6.62
C THR A 135 -31.82 -17.61 -6.27
N GLY A 136 -31.66 -16.28 -6.23
CA GLY A 136 -32.77 -15.35 -6.02
C GLY A 136 -33.74 -15.29 -7.19
N THR A 137 -33.28 -15.57 -8.40
CA THR A 137 -34.15 -15.66 -9.59
C THR A 137 -34.93 -16.98 -9.59
N ASP A 138 -34.28 -18.08 -9.21
CA ASP A 138 -34.89 -19.41 -9.15
C ASP A 138 -36.01 -19.52 -8.09
N ASN A 139 -35.89 -18.77 -6.98
CA ASN A 139 -36.85 -18.78 -5.86
C ASN A 139 -38.10 -17.91 -6.08
N ASN A 140 -38.19 -17.15 -7.18
CA ASN A 140 -39.32 -16.26 -7.49
C ASN A 140 -40.37 -16.90 -8.43
N PHE A 141 -40.41 -18.24 -8.49
CA PHE A 141 -41.39 -19.04 -9.26
C PHE A 141 -42.14 -20.03 -8.38
#